data_AF-A0A7C6V6F3-F1
#
_entry.id   AF-A0A7C6V6F3-F1
#
_cell.length_a   1.000
_cell.length_b   1.000
_cell.length_c   1.000
_cell.angle_alpha   90.00
_cell.angle_beta   90.00
_cell.angle_gamma   90.00
#
_symmetry.space_group_name_H-M   'P 1'
#
loop_
_entity.id
_entity.type
_entity.pdbx_description
1 polymer ?
#
loop_
_entity_poly.entity_id
_entity_poly.type
_entity_poly.pdbx_seq_one_letter_code
_entity_poly.pdbx_strand_id
1 'polypeptide(L)'
;MPKRQIVRIDEEKCTGCGLCVSPCAEGAIQIVDGKAKVVREELCDGAGFCIGVCPVGALTIEEREAPAFSEEAVHEHMKGREKNYITQTCFRCGGSEDRVYLMPCRYRGESLWVCTRCLPALIHG
;
A
#
# COMPACT_ATOMS: atom_id res chain seq x y z
N MET A 1 10.99 16.26 -17.29
CA MET A 1 10.60 15.39 -16.17
C MET A 1 11.67 14.33 -15.99
N PRO A 2 12.09 13.97 -14.76
CA PRO A 2 13.05 12.90 -14.55
C PRO A 2 12.45 11.53 -14.86
N LYS A 3 13.29 10.56 -15.22
CA LYS A 3 12.94 9.14 -15.16
C LYS A 3 13.13 8.63 -13.75
N ARG A 4 12.12 7.97 -13.19
CA ARG A 4 12.18 7.38 -11.85
C ARG A 4 11.25 6.18 -11.73
N GLN A 5 11.43 5.43 -10.65
CA GLN A 5 10.55 4.35 -10.27
C GLN A 5 9.21 4.89 -9.77
N ILE A 6 8.13 4.34 -10.30
CA ILE A 6 6.75 4.68 -9.93
C ILE A 6 5.89 3.42 -9.91
N VAL A 7 4.87 3.42 -9.05
CA VAL A 7 3.89 2.33 -8.99
C VAL A 7 3.03 2.36 -10.24
N ARG A 8 2.94 1.21 -10.92
CA ARG A 8 2.01 0.94 -12.02
C ARG A 8 0.89 0.04 -11.52
N ILE A 9 -0.34 0.35 -11.92
CA ILE A 9 -1.53 -0.43 -11.57
C ILE A 9 -2.14 -1.01 -12.85
N ASP A 10 -2.26 -2.33 -12.89
CA ASP A 10 -2.99 -3.08 -13.91
C ASP A 10 -4.49 -3.04 -13.58
N GLU A 11 -5.22 -2.22 -14.32
CA GLU A 11 -6.65 -1.99 -14.07
C GLU A 11 -7.54 -3.20 -14.44
N GLU A 12 -7.08 -4.05 -15.36
CA GLU A 12 -7.80 -5.26 -15.73
C GLU A 12 -7.79 -6.26 -14.57
N LYS A 13 -6.66 -6.37 -13.87
CA LYS A 13 -6.53 -7.24 -12.68
C LYS A 13 -7.11 -6.63 -11.42
N CYS A 14 -7.06 -5.31 -11.27
CA CYS A 14 -7.47 -4.63 -10.04
C CYS A 14 -8.96 -4.91 -9.72
N THR A 15 -9.26 -5.35 -8.51
CA THR A 15 -10.66 -5.63 -8.08
C THR A 15 -11.30 -4.46 -7.32
N GLY A 16 -10.58 -3.37 -7.09
CA GLY A 16 -11.08 -2.23 -6.31
C GLY A 16 -11.10 -2.45 -4.79
N CYS A 17 -10.51 -3.54 -4.28
CA CYS A 17 -10.59 -3.93 -2.87
C CYS A 17 -10.03 -2.91 -1.85
N GLY A 18 -9.25 -1.91 -2.28
CA GLY A 18 -8.74 -0.84 -1.39
C GLY A 18 -7.56 -1.21 -0.50
N LEU A 19 -7.12 -2.47 -0.45
CA LEU A 19 -6.02 -2.91 0.45
C LEU A 19 -4.68 -2.19 0.20
N CYS A 20 -4.46 -1.64 -0.99
CA CYS A 20 -3.26 -0.85 -1.32
C CYS A 20 -3.32 0.62 -0.89
N VAL A 21 -4.46 1.13 -0.41
CA VAL A 21 -4.64 2.54 -0.04
C VAL A 21 -3.96 2.85 1.29
N SER A 22 -4.34 2.16 2.38
CA SER A 22 -3.80 2.40 3.73
C SER A 22 -2.28 2.21 3.86
N PRO A 23 -1.66 1.24 3.14
CA PRO A 23 -0.22 1.06 3.19
C PRO A 23 0.61 2.14 2.45
N CYS A 24 -0.01 3.02 1.66
CA CYS A 24 0.68 4.14 1.03
C CYS A 24 0.74 5.33 2.00
N ALA A 25 1.90 5.52 2.64
CA ALA A 25 2.07 6.57 3.66
C ALA A 25 1.90 7.99 3.09
N GLU A 26 2.18 8.14 1.79
CA GLU A 26 2.12 9.39 1.04
C GLU A 26 0.69 9.72 0.56
N GLY A 27 -0.25 8.77 0.70
CA GLY A 27 -1.63 8.92 0.25
C GLY A 27 -1.80 9.00 -1.27
N ALA A 28 -0.79 8.57 -2.04
CA ALA A 28 -0.74 8.65 -3.50
C ALA A 28 -1.75 7.70 -4.20
N ILE A 29 -2.15 6.61 -3.53
CA ILE A 29 -3.09 5.62 -4.06
C ILE A 29 -4.49 5.87 -3.48
N GLN A 30 -5.50 5.93 -4.34
CA GLN A 30 -6.91 6.00 -3.94
C GLN A 30 -7.78 5.09 -4.80
N ILE A 31 -8.98 4.76 -4.33
CA ILE A 31 -9.99 4.12 -5.16
C ILE A 31 -10.78 5.20 -5.89
N VAL A 32 -10.72 5.18 -7.22
CA VAL A 32 -11.46 6.07 -8.13
C VAL A 32 -12.16 5.18 -9.13
N ASP A 33 -13.47 5.40 -9.32
CA ASP A 33 -14.32 4.61 -10.22
C ASP A 33 -14.20 3.08 -10.01
N GLY A 34 -14.09 2.67 -8.74
CA GLY A 34 -14.01 1.26 -8.35
C GLY A 34 -12.64 0.61 -8.61
N LYS A 35 -11.60 1.37 -8.96
CA LYS A 35 -10.24 0.85 -9.20
C LYS A 35 -9.21 1.66 -8.43
N ALA A 36 -8.08 1.02 -8.08
CA ALA A 36 -6.96 1.74 -7.51
C ALA A 36 -6.27 2.61 -8.57
N LYS A 37 -5.94 3.85 -8.20
CA LYS A 37 -5.25 4.82 -9.06
C LYS A 37 -4.16 5.52 -8.27
N VAL A 38 -3.02 5.79 -8.92
CA VAL A 38 -2.08 6.82 -8.45
C VAL A 38 -2.70 8.16 -8.84
N VAL A 39 -3.26 8.88 -7.86
CA VAL A 39 -4.07 10.09 -8.16
C VAL A 39 -3.21 11.29 -8.56
N ARG A 40 -1.96 11.32 -8.09
CA ARG A 40 -0.95 12.33 -8.38
C ARG A 40 0.42 11.67 -8.32
N GLU A 41 1.20 11.80 -9.37
CA GLU A 41 2.45 11.06 -9.52
C GLU A 41 3.54 11.60 -8.60
N GLU A 42 3.58 12.91 -8.37
CA GLU A 42 4.51 13.58 -7.44
C GLU A 42 4.32 13.16 -5.97
N LEU A 43 3.20 12.51 -5.64
CA LEU A 43 2.96 11.93 -4.31
C LEU A 43 3.54 10.52 -4.18
N CYS A 44 3.63 9.76 -5.28
CA CYS A 44 4.19 8.42 -5.23
C CYS A 44 5.71 8.51 -5.17
N ASP A 45 6.33 8.08 -4.08
CA ASP A 45 7.78 8.04 -3.91
C ASP A 45 8.45 6.86 -4.66
N GLY A 46 7.67 5.83 -4.99
CA GLY A 46 8.14 4.62 -5.67
C GLY A 46 8.57 3.50 -4.72
N ALA A 47 8.28 3.59 -3.41
CA ALA A 47 8.71 2.60 -2.41
C ALA A 47 8.14 1.19 -2.61
N GLY A 48 6.94 1.08 -3.20
CA GLY A 48 6.35 -0.21 -3.58
C GLY A 48 5.74 -1.03 -2.45
N PHE A 49 5.54 -0.47 -1.25
CA PHE A 49 4.92 -1.19 -0.12
C PHE A 49 3.50 -1.72 -0.45
N CYS A 50 2.77 -1.01 -1.31
CA CYS A 50 1.46 -1.39 -1.83
C CYS A 50 1.45 -2.69 -2.68
N ILE A 51 2.61 -3.15 -3.17
CA ILE A 51 2.70 -4.33 -4.04
C ILE A 51 2.44 -5.61 -3.24
N GLY A 52 3.02 -5.73 -2.05
CA GLY A 52 2.90 -6.93 -1.22
C GLY A 52 1.49 -7.20 -0.71
N VAL A 53 0.68 -6.16 -0.60
CA VAL A 53 -0.70 -6.24 -0.06
C VAL A 53 -1.74 -6.53 -1.13
N CYS A 54 -1.40 -6.48 -2.42
CA CYS A 54 -2.38 -6.74 -3.48
C CYS A 54 -2.66 -8.24 -3.62
N PRO A 55 -3.89 -8.72 -3.34
CA PRO A 55 -4.20 -10.14 -3.39
C PRO A 55 -4.18 -10.71 -4.82
N VAL A 56 -4.41 -9.84 -5.82
CA VAL A 56 -4.50 -10.20 -7.24
C VAL A 56 -3.25 -9.82 -8.04
N GLY A 57 -2.22 -9.29 -7.37
CA GLY A 57 -0.96 -8.91 -8.02
C GLY A 57 -1.11 -7.85 -9.12
N ALA A 58 -2.01 -6.89 -8.93
CA ALA A 58 -2.27 -5.82 -9.90
C ALA A 58 -1.23 -4.67 -9.85
N LEU A 59 -0.38 -4.60 -8.83
CA LEU A 59 0.58 -3.51 -8.65
C LEU A 59 2.01 -3.97 -8.94
N THR A 60 2.77 -3.15 -9.67
CA THR A 60 4.20 -3.36 -9.98
C THR A 60 4.95 -2.02 -9.89
N ILE A 61 6.29 -2.05 -9.88
CA ILE A 61 7.11 -0.85 -10.15
C ILE A 61 7.47 -0.82 -11.63
N GLU A 62 7.38 0.35 -12.26
CA GLU A 62 7.94 0.63 -13.57
C GLU A 62 8.88 1.84 -13.50
N GLU A 63 9.79 1.97 -14.46
CA GLU A 63 10.59 3.18 -14.65
C GLU A 63 10.05 3.95 -15.86
N ARG A 64 9.60 5.18 -15.63
CA ARG A 64 9.13 6.08 -16.70
C ARG A 64 9.36 7.54 -16.34
N GLU A 65 9.09 8.42 -17.31
CA GLU A 65 9.06 9.86 -17.04
C GLU A 65 7.84 10.20 -16.18
N ALA A 66 8.10 10.88 -15.06
CA ALA A 66 7.09 11.32 -14.10
C ALA A 66 7.57 12.62 -13.41
N PRO A 67 6.69 13.44 -12.82
CA PRO A 67 7.09 14.54 -11.96
C PRO A 67 7.99 14.04 -10.83
N ALA A 68 8.95 14.86 -10.39
CA ALA A 68 9.75 14.53 -9.22
C ALA A 68 8.84 14.33 -7.99
N PHE A 69 9.23 13.43 -7.10
CA PHE A 69 8.57 13.31 -5.80
C PHE A 69 8.69 14.63 -5.02
N SER A 70 7.60 15.05 -4.35
CA SER A 70 7.59 16.27 -3.53
C SER A 70 6.99 15.97 -2.15
N GLU A 71 7.85 16.06 -1.13
CA GLU A 71 7.44 15.95 0.27
C GLU A 71 6.45 17.06 0.66
N GLU A 72 6.61 18.26 0.10
CA GLU A 72 5.71 19.38 0.31
C GLU A 72 4.31 19.06 -0.21
N ALA A 73 4.22 18.51 -1.43
CA ALA A 73 2.95 18.09 -2.02
C ALA A 73 2.27 16.98 -1.20
N VAL A 74 3.05 16.04 -0.64
CA VAL A 74 2.54 15.00 0.26
C VAL A 74 2.00 15.62 1.55
N HIS A 75 2.76 16.51 2.21
CA HIS A 75 2.29 17.18 3.42
C HIS A 75 1.01 17.97 3.19
N GLU A 76 0.92 18.71 2.08
CA GLU A 76 -0.29 19.43 1.70
C GLU A 76 -1.46 18.49 1.42
N HIS A 77 -1.22 17.39 0.70
CA HIS A 77 -2.26 16.40 0.38
C HIS A 77 -2.80 15.68 1.61
N MET A 78 -1.96 15.44 2.61
CA MET A 78 -2.32 14.74 3.84
C MET A 78 -2.90 15.69 4.91
N LYS A 79 -2.66 16.99 4.80
CA LYS A 79 -3.13 17.99 5.76
C LYS A 79 -4.67 18.01 5.84
N GLY A 80 -5.20 17.75 7.03
CA GLY A 80 -6.65 17.79 7.29
C GLY A 80 -7.43 16.60 6.70
N ARG A 81 -6.74 15.63 6.09
CA ARG A 81 -7.37 14.41 5.59
C ARG A 81 -7.65 13.49 6.79
N GLU A 82 -8.91 13.08 6.96
CA GLU A 82 -9.23 12.06 7.94
C GLU A 82 -8.47 10.77 7.61
N LYS A 83 -7.92 10.13 8.64
CA LYS A 83 -7.24 8.85 8.51
C LYS A 83 -8.29 7.77 8.22
N ASN A 84 -8.71 7.67 6.97
CA ASN A 84 -9.56 6.59 6.48
C ASN A 84 -8.67 5.42 6.08
N TYR A 85 -8.22 4.66 7.08
CA TYR A 85 -7.53 3.39 6.87
C TYR A 85 -8.51 2.23 7.07
N ILE A 86 -8.36 1.19 6.25
CA ILE A 86 -9.09 -0.06 6.43
C ILE A 86 -8.39 -0.80 7.56
N THR A 87 -9.04 -0.92 8.72
CA THR A 87 -8.44 -1.57 9.90
C THR A 87 -7.98 -2.99 9.56
N GLN A 88 -6.68 -3.23 9.69
CA GLN A 88 -6.05 -4.53 9.51
C GLN A 88 -5.90 -5.28 10.82
N THR A 89 -5.88 -6.61 10.76
CA THR A 89 -5.75 -7.48 11.94
C THR A 89 -4.74 -8.58 11.69
N CYS A 90 -4.02 -8.97 12.74
CA CYS A 90 -3.11 -10.11 12.69
C CYS A 90 -3.90 -11.40 12.41
N PHE A 91 -3.58 -12.10 11.32
CA PHE A 91 -4.28 -13.33 10.92
C PHE A 91 -4.18 -14.45 11.97
N ARG A 92 -3.14 -14.41 12.83
CA ARG A 92 -2.89 -15.44 13.85
C ARG A 92 -3.57 -15.15 15.18
N CYS A 93 -3.52 -13.90 15.67
CA CYS A 93 -4.01 -13.56 17.01
C CYS A 93 -5.16 -12.55 17.05
N GLY A 94 -5.59 -12.02 15.90
CA GLY A 94 -6.67 -11.03 15.80
C GLY A 94 -6.32 -9.64 16.34
N GLY A 95 -5.07 -9.38 16.71
CA GLY A 95 -4.63 -8.05 17.16
C GLY A 95 -4.82 -7.00 16.05
N SER A 96 -5.57 -5.94 16.34
CA SER A 96 -5.77 -4.79 15.44
C SER A 96 -4.52 -3.93 15.33
N GLU A 97 -4.28 -3.32 14.17
CA GLU A 97 -3.22 -2.33 13.96
C GLU A 97 -3.29 -1.13 14.90
N ASP A 98 -4.44 -0.84 15.49
CA ASP A 98 -4.60 0.22 16.51
C ASP A 98 -3.87 -0.11 17.83
N ARG A 99 -3.51 -1.39 18.04
CA ARG A 99 -2.94 -1.91 19.30
C ARG A 99 -1.60 -2.61 19.13
N VAL A 100 -1.28 -3.07 17.93
CA VAL A 100 -0.04 -3.79 17.62
C VAL A 100 0.53 -3.35 16.28
N TYR A 101 1.86 -3.34 16.16
CA TYR A 101 2.49 -3.18 14.86
C TYR A 101 2.24 -4.43 14.00
N LEU A 102 1.68 -4.22 12.81
CA LEU A 102 1.47 -5.25 11.81
C LEU A 102 2.49 -5.13 10.69
N MET A 103 2.88 -6.28 10.15
CA MET A 103 3.69 -6.38 8.95
C MET A 103 2.90 -7.16 7.89
N PRO A 104 2.91 -6.71 6.61
CA PRO A 104 2.32 -7.47 5.55
C PRO A 104 3.17 -8.71 5.31
N CYS A 105 2.53 -9.86 5.12
CA CYS A 105 3.19 -11.09 4.72
C CYS A 105 2.40 -11.77 3.61
N ARG A 106 3.10 -12.49 2.73
CA ARG A 106 2.46 -13.36 1.75
C ARG A 106 2.76 -14.81 2.05
N TYR A 107 1.74 -15.64 2.04
CA TYR A 107 1.88 -17.08 2.24
C TYR A 107 0.90 -17.83 1.35
N ARG A 108 1.41 -18.79 0.55
CA ARG A 108 0.60 -19.61 -0.37
C ARG A 108 -0.33 -18.81 -1.29
N GLY A 109 0.12 -17.64 -1.73
CA GLY A 109 -0.64 -16.75 -2.62
C GLY A 109 -1.51 -15.72 -1.92
N GLU A 110 -1.82 -15.90 -0.63
CA GLU A 110 -2.61 -14.97 0.16
C GLU A 110 -1.78 -13.78 0.64
N SER A 111 -2.39 -12.60 0.66
CA SER A 111 -1.85 -11.40 1.32
C SER A 111 -2.46 -11.31 2.72
N LEU A 112 -1.61 -11.46 3.74
CA LEU A 112 -1.97 -11.54 5.14
C LEU A 112 -1.27 -10.42 5.93
N TRP A 113 -1.74 -10.18 7.17
CA TRP A 113 -1.06 -9.31 8.12
C TRP A 113 -0.68 -10.09 9.36
N VAL A 114 0.55 -9.94 9.84
CA VAL A 114 1.03 -10.57 11.07
C VAL A 114 1.61 -9.53 12.01
N CYS A 115 1.26 -9.60 13.30
CA CYS A 115 1.86 -8.71 14.28
C CYS A 115 3.30 -9.13 14.61
N THR A 116 4.12 -8.18 15.03
CA THR A 116 5.53 -8.42 15.39
C THR A 116 5.71 -9.46 16.52
N ARG A 117 4.68 -9.68 17.34
CA ARG A 117 4.68 -10.73 18.38
C ARG A 117 4.42 -12.13 17.82
N CYS A 118 3.62 -12.24 16.76
CA CYS A 118 3.29 -13.52 16.12
C CYS A 118 4.27 -13.90 15.00
N LEU A 119 5.00 -12.92 14.45
CA LEU A 119 5.95 -13.12 13.36
C LEU A 119 7.04 -14.18 13.66
N PRO A 120 7.67 -14.23 14.86
CA PRO A 120 8.70 -15.24 15.15
C PRO A 120 8.22 -16.69 14.95
N ALA A 121 6.96 -16.98 15.30
CA ALA A 121 6.35 -18.31 15.14
C ALA A 121 5.97 -18.66 13.69
N LEU A 122 6.20 -17.75 12.74
CA LEU A 122 6.16 -18.04 11.30
C LEU A 122 7.55 -18.34 10.74
N ILE A 123 8.60 -17.85 11.39
CA ILE A 123 9.99 -17.99 10.95
C ILE A 123 10.60 -19.27 11.51
N HIS A 124 10.29 -19.60 12.76
CA HIS A 124 10.94 -20.70 13.50
C HIS A 124 10.09 -21.96 13.64
N GLY A 125 8.80 -21.92 13.25
CA GLY A 125 7.80 -22.96 13.56
C GLY A 125 7.18 -22.77 14.93
#